data_AF-A0A562RCL5-F1
#
_entry.id   AF-A0A562RCL5-F1
#
_cell.length_a   1.000
_cell.length_b   1.000
_cell.length_c   1.000
_cell.angle_alpha   90.00
_cell.angle_beta   90.00
_cell.angle_gamma   90.00
#
_symmetry.space_group_name_H-M   'P 1'
#
loop_
_entity.id
_entity.type
_entity.pdbx_description
1 polymer ?
#
loop_
_entity_poly.entity_id
_entity_poly.type
_entity_poly.pdbx_seq_one_letter_code
_entity_poly.pdbx_strand_id
1 'polypeptide(L)' 'MDWSEVVRKAAILAEKTGYVTFDQLNELMPSTKVEPEDIEAVLAALSERGIWIEEE' A
#
# COMPACT_ATOMS: atom_id res chain seq x y z
N MET A 1 6.55 -12.85 -4.65
CA MET A 1 6.68 -12.19 -3.33
C MET A 1 5.28 -11.81 -2.93
N ASP A 2 4.77 -12.27 -1.80
CA ASP A 2 3.36 -12.03 -1.44
C ASP A 2 3.18 -10.64 -0.85
N TRP A 3 2.68 -9.71 -1.67
CA TRP A 3 2.32 -8.34 -1.24
C TRP A 3 1.07 -8.28 -0.36
N SER A 4 0.44 -9.43 -0.12
CA SER A 4 -0.76 -9.55 0.71
C SER A 4 -0.56 -9.05 2.14
N GLU A 5 0.66 -9.16 2.69
CA GLU A 5 0.97 -8.59 4.01
C GLU A 5 1.02 -7.06 3.99
N VAL A 6 1.60 -6.46 2.94
CA VAL A 6 1.67 -5.01 2.76
C VAL A 6 0.26 -4.44 2.62
N VAL A 7 -0.57 -5.03 1.76
CA VAL A 7 -1.97 -4.62 1.57
C VAL A 7 -2.77 -4.77 2.87
N ARG A 8 -2.57 -5.85 3.64
CA ARG A 8 -3.24 -6.02 4.94
C ARG A 8 -2.82 -4.94 5.93
N LYS A 9 -1.53 -4.64 6.04
CA LYS A 9 -1.02 -3.59 6.94
C LYS A 9 -1.49 -2.20 6.53
N ALA A 10 -1.43 -1.88 5.23
CA ALA A 10 -1.96 -0.65 4.68
C ALA A 10 -3.47 -0.52 4.91
N ALA A 11 -4.24 -1.61 4.80
CA ALA A 11 -5.67 -1.60 5.14
C ALA A 11 -5.94 -1.29 6.62
N ILE A 12 -5.11 -1.79 7.54
CA ILE A 12 -5.23 -1.47 8.97
C ILE A 12 -4.90 0.01 9.24
N LEU A 13 -3.90 0.56 8.55
CA LEU A 13 -3.56 1.99 8.65
C LEU A 13 -4.71 2.87 8.11
N ALA A 14 -5.25 2.50 6.95
CA ALA A 14 -6.38 3.18 6.33
C ALA A 14 -7.71 2.99 7.05
N GLU A 15 -7.87 2.00 7.92
CA GLU A 15 -9.15 1.74 8.61
C GLU A 15 -9.62 2.95 9.43
N LYS A 16 -8.68 3.76 9.94
CA LYS A 16 -8.98 4.95 10.75
C LYS A 16 -9.15 6.23 9.94
N THR A 17 -8.44 6.33 8.82
CA THR A 17 -8.28 7.58 8.04
C THR A 17 -9.01 7.53 6.69
N GLY A 18 -9.25 6.34 6.15
CA GLY A 18 -9.74 6.10 4.79
C GLY A 18 -8.65 6.15 3.71
N TYR A 19 -7.39 6.38 4.11
CA TYR A 19 -6.26 6.50 3.18
C TYR A 19 -4.93 6.09 3.83
N VAL A 20 -3.93 5.76 3.00
CA VAL A 20 -2.53 5.60 3.40
C VAL A 20 -1.65 6.57 2.64
N THR A 21 -0.49 6.95 3.19
CA THR A 21 0.48 7.79 2.46
C THR A 21 1.51 6.95 1.71
N PHE A 22 2.14 7.54 0.69
CA PHE A 22 3.26 6.91 -0.01
C PHE A 22 4.40 6.54 0.93
N ASP A 23 4.70 7.39 1.92
CA ASP A 23 5.73 7.11 2.93
C ASP A 23 5.38 5.88 3.77
N GLN A 24 4.14 5.79 4.27
CA GLN A 24 3.69 4.61 5.03
C GLN A 24 3.75 3.35 4.16
N LEU A 25 3.38 3.45 2.88
CA LEU A 25 3.46 2.34 1.95
C LEU A 25 4.93 1.94 1.70
N ASN A 26 5.82 2.90 1.52
CA ASN A 26 7.26 2.69 1.33
C ASN A 26 7.93 2.11 2.57
N GLU A 27 7.49 2.45 3.78
CA GLU A 27 7.97 1.83 5.03
C GLU A 27 7.54 0.36 5.15
N LEU A 28 6.36 0.02 4.62
CA LEU A 28 5.86 -1.35 4.61
C LEU A 28 6.53 -2.21 3.53
N MET A 29 7.06 -1.58 2.47
CA MET A 29 7.71 -2.28 1.37
C MET A 29 9.23 -2.36 1.57
N PRO A 30 9.86 -3.54 1.36
CA PRO A 30 11.30 -3.67 1.45
C PRO A 30 11.97 -2.95 0.26
N SER A 31 12.66 -1.83 0.55
CA SER A 31 13.22 -0.85 -0.39
C SER A 31 14.24 -1.38 -1.40
N THR A 32 14.58 -2.67 -1.35
CA THR A 32 15.61 -3.30 -2.20
C THR A 32 15.03 -4.15 -3.33
N LYS A 33 13.71 -4.38 -3.37
CA LYS A 33 13.05 -5.27 -4.36
C LYS A 33 11.60 -4.87 -4.63
N VAL A 34 11.36 -3.61 -4.98
CA VAL A 34 10.03 -3.20 -5.43
C VAL A 34 10.16 -2.83 -6.91
N GLU A 35 9.62 -3.67 -7.79
CA GLU A 35 9.49 -3.32 -9.21
C GLU A 35 8.25 -2.43 -9.39
N PRO A 36 8.19 -1.59 -10.44
CA PRO A 36 7.02 -0.74 -10.71
C PRO A 36 5.70 -1.54 -10.80
N GLU A 37 5.77 -2.74 -11.37
CA GLU A 37 4.63 -3.67 -11.51
C GLU A 37 4.07 -4.11 -10.15
N ASP A 38 4.95 -4.30 -9.16
CA ASP A 38 4.56 -4.67 -7.80
C ASP A 38 3.83 -3.52 -7.10
N ILE A 39 4.31 -2.28 -7.32
CA ILE A 39 3.65 -1.08 -6.81
C ILE A 39 2.24 -1.01 -7.38
N GLU A 40 2.09 -1.08 -8.70
CA GLU A 40 0.77 -1.03 -9.36
C GLU A 40 -0.19 -2.10 -8.83
N ALA A 41 0.28 -3.32 -8.59
CA ALA A 41 -0.53 -4.39 -8.02
C ALA A 41 -1.04 -4.05 -6.60
N VAL A 42 -0.21 -3.42 -5.76
CA VAL A 42 -0.58 -2.98 -4.41
C VAL A 42 -1.54 -1.78 -4.47
N LEU A 43 -1.27 -0.79 -5.32
CA LEU A 43 -2.13 0.37 -5.52
C LEU A 43 -3.54 -0.08 -5.96
N ALA A 44 -3.61 -1.00 -6.92
CA ALA A 44 -4.87 -1.58 -7.40
C ALA A 44 -5.61 -2.33 -6.27
N ALA A 45 -4.92 -3.18 -5.52
CA ALA A 45 -5.51 -3.95 -4.42
C ALA A 45 -6.00 -3.07 -3.25
N LEU A 46 -5.42 -1.89 -3.06
CA LEU A 46 -5.89 -0.88 -2.10
C LEU A 46 -7.09 -0.10 -2.64
N SER A 47 -7.05 0.31 -3.91
CA SER A 47 -8.16 1.00 -4.57
C SER A 47 -9.43 0.14 -4.63
N GLU A 48 -9.31 -1.16 -4.93
CA GLU A 48 -10.43 -2.12 -4.89
C GLU A 48 -11.08 -2.23 -3.51
N ARG A 49 -10.33 -1.96 -2.43
CA ARG A 49 -10.82 -1.95 -1.05
C ARG A 49 -11.41 -0.60 -0.63
N GLY A 50 -11.41 0.40 -1.52
CA GLY A 50 -11.84 1.76 -1.21
C GLY A 50 -10.83 2.54 -0.36
N ILE A 51 -9.57 2.09 -0.33
CA ILE A 51 -8.48 2.78 0.35
C ILE A 51 -7.78 3.69 -0.65
N TRP A 52 -7.74 4.98 -0.34
CA TRP A 52 -7.05 5.97 -1.16
C TRP A 52 -5.59 6.12 -0.75
N ILE A 53 -4.77 6.59 -1.67
CA ILE A 53 -3.36 6.84 -1.43
C ILE A 53 -3.11 8.33 -1.58
N GLU A 54 -2.50 8.92 -0.56
CA GLU A 54 -2.16 10.34 -0.51
C GLU A 54 -0.65 10.55 -0.69
N GLU A 55 -0.32 11.65 -1.37
CA GLU A 55 1.02 12.22 -1.48
C GLU A 55 1.19 13.26 -0.35
N GLU A 56 1.21 12.84 0.92
CA GLU A 56 1.77 13.73 1.97
C GLU A 56 3.29 13.72 1.92
#